data_AF-A0A8S3TX62-F1
#
_entry.id   AF-A0A8S3TX62-F1
#
_cell.length_a   1.000
_cell.length_b   1.000
_cell.length_c   1.000
_cell.angle_alpha   90.00
_cell.angle_beta   90.00
_cell.angle_gamma   90.00
#
_symmetry.space_group_name_H-M   'P 1'
#
loop_
_entity.id
_entity.type
_entity.pdbx_description
1 polymer ?
#
loop_
_entity_poly.entity_id
_entity_poly.type
_entity_poly.pdbx_seq_one_letter_code
_entity_poly.pdbx_strand_id
1 'polypeptide(L)'
;MSHATHLYFDHPYEPDPEERGLYWATRCTDSYKTFGFQPDNLYQNIDVTVMGASISRAGICKSNTTCPLLHKPKNIAGWLLALAERAWHKASWENVIDETLQNSMRTRDWDNFAETVGKKELKRLDDIGIKYRVPPPGASNEGGEIKLNTVFPGLNIEFSTDNQIWNRTGTTGTIRDTASTVFLRTK
;
A
#
# COMPACT_ATOMS: atom_id res chain seq x y z
N MET A 1 -7.87 14.86 11.70
CA MET A 1 -8.48 13.56 12.05
C MET A 1 -7.46 12.49 11.78
N SER A 2 -7.43 11.46 12.61
CA SER A 2 -6.79 10.18 12.32
C SER A 2 -7.89 9.24 11.83
N HIS A 3 -8.12 9.15 10.52
CA HIS A 3 -9.15 8.23 10.02
C HIS A 3 -8.69 6.79 10.26
N ALA A 4 -9.39 6.05 11.11
CA ALA A 4 -8.92 4.73 11.55
C ALA A 4 -8.69 3.76 10.40
N THR A 5 -9.46 3.85 9.32
CA THR A 5 -9.29 2.93 8.20
C THR A 5 -8.05 3.19 7.32
N HIS A 6 -7.35 4.33 7.49
CA HIS A 6 -6.20 4.72 6.65
C HIS A 6 -4.97 5.19 7.45
N LEU A 7 -5.15 5.70 8.68
CA LEU A 7 -4.12 6.40 9.44
C LEU A 7 -3.85 5.80 10.83
N TYR A 8 -4.36 4.59 11.09
CA TYR A 8 -4.09 3.84 12.32
C TYR A 8 -3.13 2.70 11.97
N PHE A 9 -1.86 2.86 12.37
CA PHE A 9 -0.78 1.93 12.08
C PHE A 9 -0.64 0.80 13.12
N ASP A 10 -1.57 0.74 14.07
CA ASP A 10 -1.82 -0.43 14.90
C ASP A 10 -2.64 -1.50 14.16
N HIS A 11 -3.12 -1.22 12.94
CA HIS A 11 -3.72 -2.22 12.06
C HIS A 11 -2.66 -3.02 11.28
N PRO A 12 -2.98 -4.27 10.86
CA PRO A 12 -2.14 -5.05 9.95
C PRO A 12 -1.79 -4.30 8.69
N TYR A 13 -0.61 -4.55 8.13
CA TYR A 13 -0.27 -4.02 6.81
C TYR A 13 -0.95 -4.81 5.71
N GLU A 14 -1.16 -6.11 5.90
CA GLU A 14 -1.78 -7.01 4.92
C GLU A 14 -2.84 -7.89 5.61
N PRO A 15 -3.85 -8.40 4.87
CA PRO A 15 -4.93 -9.19 5.43
C PRO A 15 -4.51 -10.65 5.73
N ASP A 16 -3.39 -10.85 6.41
CA ASP A 16 -2.77 -12.14 6.73
C ASP A 16 -2.88 -12.44 8.25
N PRO A 17 -3.27 -13.66 8.68
CA PRO A 17 -3.32 -14.04 10.09
C PRO A 17 -2.00 -13.92 10.86
N GLU A 18 -0.85 -14.02 10.18
CA GLU A 18 0.48 -13.88 10.78
C GLU A 18 0.90 -12.41 10.96
N GLU A 19 0.12 -11.47 10.39
CA GLU A 19 0.37 -10.04 10.56
C GLU A 19 -0.01 -9.55 11.95
N ARG A 20 0.85 -8.68 12.49
CA ARG A 20 0.58 -8.01 13.76
C ARG A 20 -0.46 -6.90 13.55
N GLY A 21 -1.35 -6.72 14.52
CA GLY A 21 -2.21 -5.55 14.62
C GLY A 21 -3.65 -5.88 14.98
N LEU A 22 -4.40 -4.86 15.38
CA LEU A 22 -5.84 -4.93 15.57
C LEU A 22 -6.55 -4.69 14.24
N TYR A 23 -7.80 -5.08 14.06
CA TYR A 23 -8.50 -4.88 12.77
C TYR A 23 -9.92 -4.34 12.95
N TRP A 24 -10.13 -3.60 14.04
CA TRP A 24 -11.45 -3.14 14.44
C TRP A 24 -12.06 -2.12 13.45
N ALA A 25 -11.24 -1.29 12.79
CA ALA A 25 -11.73 -0.32 11.81
C ALA A 25 -11.58 -0.79 10.37
N THR A 26 -10.50 -1.50 10.06
CA THR A 26 -10.21 -2.03 8.72
C THR A 26 -9.35 -3.27 8.84
N ARG A 27 -9.37 -4.11 7.79
CA ARG A 27 -8.61 -5.36 7.77
C ARG A 27 -7.10 -5.13 7.60
N CYS A 28 -6.72 -4.09 6.86
CA CYS A 28 -5.32 -3.70 6.72
C CYS A 28 -5.16 -2.20 6.38
N THR A 29 -4.00 -1.65 6.73
CA THR A 29 -3.53 -0.29 6.42
C THR A 29 -2.10 -0.40 5.88
N ASP A 30 -1.97 -0.69 4.59
CA ASP A 30 -0.66 -0.70 3.92
C ASP A 30 -0.18 0.72 3.55
N SER A 31 1.04 0.79 3.02
CA SER A 31 1.65 2.05 2.60
C SER A 31 0.95 2.66 1.37
N TYR A 32 0.40 1.86 0.47
CA TYR A 32 -0.30 2.32 -0.72
C TYR A 32 -1.63 2.99 -0.37
N LYS A 33 -2.42 2.35 0.49
CA LYS A 33 -3.68 2.84 1.06
C LYS A 33 -3.47 4.11 1.84
N THR A 34 -2.43 4.16 2.68
CA THR A 34 -2.07 5.38 3.41
C THR A 34 -1.70 6.52 2.45
N PHE A 35 -0.91 6.21 1.40
CA PHE A 35 -0.51 7.18 0.38
C PHE A 35 -1.70 7.68 -0.47
N GLY A 36 -2.65 6.80 -0.76
CA GLY A 36 -3.84 7.10 -1.53
C GLY A 36 -4.91 7.89 -0.77
N PHE A 37 -4.72 8.14 0.52
CA PHE A 37 -5.68 8.86 1.35
C PHE A 37 -5.84 10.32 0.92
N GLN A 38 -7.08 10.74 0.69
CA GLN A 38 -7.50 12.07 0.26
C GLN A 38 -8.18 12.81 1.41
N PRO A 39 -7.46 13.65 2.17
CA PRO A 39 -8.02 14.32 3.35
C PRO A 39 -9.09 15.36 2.98
N ASP A 40 -8.91 16.08 1.86
CA ASP A 40 -9.84 17.12 1.41
C ASP A 40 -11.11 16.55 0.77
N ASN A 41 -11.07 15.29 0.32
CA ASN A 41 -12.16 14.65 -0.41
C ASN A 41 -12.50 13.29 0.19
N LEU A 42 -13.09 13.31 1.40
CA LEU A 42 -13.34 12.12 2.21
C LEU A 42 -14.04 11.00 1.45
N TYR A 43 -15.03 11.34 0.61
CA TYR A 43 -15.82 10.37 -0.16
C TYR A 43 -15.05 9.71 -1.31
N GLN A 44 -13.87 10.22 -1.71
CA GLN A 44 -13.02 9.53 -2.69
C GLN A 44 -12.21 8.38 -2.08
N ASN A 45 -12.19 8.27 -0.74
CA ASN A 45 -11.55 7.16 -0.04
C ASN A 45 -12.49 5.94 0.12
N ILE A 46 -13.65 5.94 -0.53
CA ILE A 46 -14.56 4.79 -0.51
C ILE A 46 -13.93 3.69 -1.36
N ASP A 47 -13.76 2.51 -0.77
CA ASP A 47 -13.09 1.39 -1.42
C ASP A 47 -13.80 0.07 -1.10
N VAL A 48 -13.51 -0.51 0.07
CA VAL A 48 -14.05 -1.81 0.49
C VAL A 48 -14.53 -1.81 1.94
N THR A 49 -15.45 -2.71 2.24
CA THR A 49 -15.84 -3.06 3.61
C THR A 49 -14.70 -3.81 4.32
N VAL A 50 -14.81 -3.99 5.65
CA VAL A 50 -13.87 -4.80 6.44
C VAL A 50 -13.75 -6.24 5.90
N MET A 51 -14.81 -6.77 5.27
CA MET A 51 -14.84 -8.10 4.67
C MET A 51 -14.31 -8.14 3.23
N GLY A 52 -13.90 -7.01 2.65
CA GLY A 52 -13.37 -6.90 1.28
C GLY A 52 -14.44 -6.73 0.20
N ALA A 53 -15.73 -6.66 0.56
CA ALA A 53 -16.77 -6.34 -0.42
C ALA A 53 -16.63 -4.87 -0.87
N SER A 54 -16.64 -4.63 -2.18
CA SER A 54 -16.55 -3.28 -2.75
C SER A 54 -17.74 -2.42 -2.32
N ILE A 55 -17.43 -1.18 -1.97
CA ILE A 55 -18.43 -0.16 -1.66
C ILE A 55 -18.42 0.83 -2.82
N SER A 56 -19.55 1.02 -3.48
CA SER A 56 -19.66 2.03 -4.52
C SER A 56 -20.05 3.38 -3.92
N ARG A 57 -19.53 4.46 -4.52
CA ARG A 57 -19.92 5.82 -4.17
C ARG A 57 -21.42 6.06 -4.30
N ALA A 58 -22.06 5.44 -5.31
CA ALA A 58 -23.49 5.50 -5.52
C ALA A 58 -24.31 4.87 -4.37
N GLY A 59 -23.74 3.93 -3.62
CA GLY A 59 -24.39 3.34 -2.44
C GLY A 59 -24.37 4.25 -1.21
N ILE A 60 -23.47 5.24 -1.15
CA ILE A 60 -23.28 6.14 -0.01
C ILE A 60 -23.81 7.55 -0.32
N CYS A 61 -23.50 8.06 -1.51
CA CYS A 61 -23.98 9.36 -1.98
C CYS A 61 -25.29 9.16 -2.75
N LYS A 62 -26.29 10.02 -2.50
CA LYS A 62 -27.60 9.95 -3.17
C LYS A 62 -27.49 10.11 -4.70
N SER A 63 -26.40 10.70 -5.18
CA SER A 63 -25.99 10.88 -6.57
C SER A 63 -24.46 11.11 -6.62
N ASN A 64 -23.82 10.95 -7.79
CA ASN A 64 -22.40 11.23 -8.01
C ASN A 64 -21.96 12.66 -7.60
N THR A 65 -22.91 13.59 -7.51
CA THR A 65 -22.67 14.99 -7.10
C THR A 65 -23.28 15.37 -5.74
N THR A 66 -24.07 14.49 -5.11
CA THR A 66 -24.80 14.81 -3.86
C THR A 66 -24.43 13.83 -2.76
N CYS A 67 -23.29 14.07 -2.13
CA CYS A 67 -22.89 13.40 -0.90
C CYS A 67 -23.35 14.23 0.33
N PRO A 68 -23.55 13.61 1.51
CA PRO A 68 -23.85 14.35 2.73
C PRO A 68 -22.80 15.44 3.00
N LEU A 69 -23.24 16.63 3.41
CA LEU A 69 -22.33 17.73 3.69
C LEU A 69 -21.56 17.47 5.00
N LEU A 70 -20.25 17.72 4.97
CA LEU A 70 -19.42 17.67 6.17
C LEU A 70 -19.62 18.96 6.97
N HIS A 71 -20.10 18.86 8.21
CA HIS A 71 -20.40 20.04 9.04
C HIS A 71 -19.13 20.75 9.55
N LYS A 72 -17.99 20.04 9.62
CA LYS A 72 -16.70 20.55 10.15
C LYS A 72 -15.48 19.97 9.38
N PRO A 73 -15.28 20.33 8.09
CA PRO A 73 -14.20 19.76 7.27
C PRO A 73 -12.79 20.13 7.76
N LYS A 74 -12.65 21.23 8.51
CA LYS A 74 -11.38 21.67 9.11
C LYS A 74 -10.78 20.74 10.17
N ASN A 75 -11.55 19.77 10.67
CA ASN A 75 -11.06 18.84 11.69
C ASN A 75 -10.27 17.66 11.09
N ILE A 76 -10.02 17.63 9.78
CA ILE A 76 -9.68 16.40 9.02
C ILE A 76 -8.17 16.12 8.84
N ALA A 77 -7.25 17.08 8.96
CA ALA A 77 -5.80 16.83 8.78
C ALA A 77 -5.09 16.14 9.99
N GLY A 78 -4.06 15.32 9.75
CA GLY A 78 -3.21 14.59 10.74
C GLY A 78 -1.90 14.10 10.09
N TRP A 79 -0.88 13.56 10.82
CA TRP A 79 0.54 13.37 10.37
C TRP A 79 1.22 11.96 10.51
N LEU A 80 2.09 11.57 9.55
CA LEU A 80 3.28 10.64 9.56
C LEU A 80 3.67 10.03 8.16
N LEU A 81 4.81 10.46 7.61
CA LEU A 81 5.56 10.03 6.40
C LEU A 81 4.83 9.83 5.06
N ALA A 82 4.02 8.80 4.84
CA ALA A 82 3.07 8.81 3.71
C ALA A 82 2.05 9.94 3.90
N LEU A 83 1.71 10.15 5.16
CA LEU A 83 0.96 11.30 5.60
C LEU A 83 1.82 12.56 5.72
N ALA A 84 3.15 12.50 5.74
CA ALA A 84 3.98 13.70 5.57
C ALA A 84 3.98 14.15 4.09
N GLU A 85 4.11 13.22 3.14
CA GLU A 85 3.92 13.50 1.72
C GLU A 85 2.53 14.09 1.48
N ARG A 86 1.46 13.45 1.99
CA ARG A 86 0.09 13.96 1.82
C ARG A 86 -0.25 15.20 2.64
N ALA A 87 0.35 15.38 3.83
CA ALA A 87 0.11 16.58 4.64
C ALA A 87 0.92 17.79 4.17
N TRP A 88 2.00 17.57 3.41
CA TRP A 88 2.82 18.65 2.85
C TRP A 88 2.51 18.92 1.37
N HIS A 89 2.08 17.90 0.63
CA HIS A 89 1.85 17.96 -0.81
C HIS A 89 0.47 17.39 -1.18
N LYS A 90 -0.38 18.29 -1.70
CA LYS A 90 -1.64 17.94 -2.35
C LYS A 90 -1.35 17.45 -3.77
N ALA A 91 -1.57 16.17 -4.03
CA ALA A 91 -1.30 15.62 -5.36
C ALA A 91 -2.30 16.11 -6.42
N SER A 92 -1.83 16.20 -7.65
CA SER A 92 -2.65 16.62 -8.79
C SER A 92 -3.85 15.71 -9.06
N TRP A 93 -3.75 14.43 -8.70
CA TRP A 93 -4.81 13.44 -8.90
C TRP A 93 -5.96 13.58 -7.89
N GLU A 94 -5.79 14.28 -6.76
CA GLU A 94 -6.79 14.33 -5.69
C GLU A 94 -8.10 15.02 -6.09
N ASN A 95 -8.06 15.91 -7.09
CA ASN A 95 -9.22 16.65 -7.58
C ASN A 95 -9.79 16.09 -8.91
N VAL A 96 -9.20 15.02 -9.44
CA VAL A 96 -9.67 14.40 -10.69
C VAL A 96 -10.99 13.68 -10.43
N ILE A 97 -12.01 13.96 -11.24
CA ILE A 97 -13.35 13.39 -11.09
C ILE A 97 -13.44 12.02 -11.76
N ASP A 98 -12.77 11.85 -12.91
CA ASP A 98 -12.69 10.56 -13.61
C ASP A 98 -11.86 9.58 -12.78
N GLU A 99 -12.52 8.57 -12.22
CA GLU A 99 -11.89 7.55 -11.37
C GLU A 99 -10.81 6.76 -12.11
N THR A 100 -10.98 6.48 -13.41
CA THR A 100 -9.99 5.72 -14.18
C THR A 100 -8.71 6.54 -14.36
N LEU A 101 -8.87 7.81 -14.73
CA LEU A 101 -7.75 8.74 -14.87
C LEU A 101 -7.08 9.01 -13.51
N GLN A 102 -7.87 9.24 -12.46
CA GLN A 102 -7.39 9.45 -11.10
C GLN A 102 -6.57 8.26 -10.62
N ASN A 103 -7.09 7.04 -10.79
CA ASN A 103 -6.40 5.81 -10.40
C ASN A 103 -5.09 5.66 -11.17
N SER A 104 -5.08 5.90 -12.49
CA SER A 104 -3.85 5.84 -13.29
C SER A 104 -2.79 6.85 -12.83
N MET A 105 -3.20 8.08 -12.54
CA MET A 105 -2.30 9.12 -12.03
C MET A 105 -1.78 8.80 -10.63
N ARG A 106 -2.65 8.30 -9.74
CA ARG A 106 -2.29 7.88 -8.38
C ARG A 106 -1.31 6.71 -8.39
N THR A 107 -1.52 5.71 -9.23
CA THR A 107 -0.60 4.58 -9.40
C THR A 107 0.78 5.07 -9.85
N ARG A 108 0.83 5.96 -10.85
CA ARG A 108 2.12 6.53 -11.31
C ARG A 108 2.84 7.31 -10.22
N ASP A 109 2.11 8.12 -9.45
CA ASP A 109 2.66 8.89 -8.33
C ASP A 109 3.17 7.95 -7.23
N TRP A 110 2.42 6.88 -6.95
CA TRP A 110 2.83 5.83 -6.04
C TRP A 110 4.10 5.11 -6.49
N ASP A 111 4.22 4.75 -7.77
CA ASP A 111 5.41 4.05 -8.27
C ASP A 111 6.68 4.87 -8.01
N ASN A 112 6.63 6.19 -8.27
CA ASN A 112 7.73 7.11 -8.00
C ASN A 112 8.03 7.22 -6.50
N PHE A 113 7.00 7.29 -5.67
CA PHE A 113 7.14 7.34 -4.21
C PHE A 113 7.76 6.05 -3.67
N ALA A 114 7.24 4.89 -4.07
CA ALA A 114 7.71 3.58 -3.65
C ALA A 114 9.15 3.32 -4.09
N GLU A 115 9.52 3.75 -5.29
CA GLU A 115 10.91 3.70 -5.78
C GLU A 115 11.83 4.59 -4.92
N THR A 116 11.40 5.80 -4.58
CA THR A 116 12.19 6.71 -3.74
C THR A 116 12.37 6.15 -2.34
N VAL A 117 11.31 5.63 -1.74
CA VAL A 117 11.34 4.98 -0.43
C VAL A 117 12.28 3.78 -0.47
N GLY A 118 12.07 2.86 -1.41
CA GLY A 118 12.86 1.63 -1.54
C GLY A 118 14.34 1.88 -1.78
N LYS A 119 14.71 2.79 -2.69
CA LYS A 119 16.10 3.01 -3.09
C LYS A 119 16.87 3.94 -2.15
N LYS A 120 16.20 4.85 -1.44
CA LYS A 120 16.85 5.91 -0.66
C LYS A 120 16.46 5.91 0.80
N GLU A 121 15.16 6.01 1.10
CA GLU A 121 14.72 6.26 2.47
C GLU A 121 14.85 5.02 3.36
N LEU A 122 14.58 3.81 2.85
CA LEU A 122 14.78 2.58 3.64
C LEU A 122 16.24 2.38 4.03
N LYS A 123 17.17 2.63 3.10
CA LYS A 123 18.60 2.61 3.40
C LYS A 123 18.98 3.62 4.50
N ARG A 124 18.38 4.82 4.48
CA ARG A 124 18.62 5.80 5.55
C ARG A 124 18.09 5.33 6.90
N LEU A 125 16.94 4.64 6.92
CA LEU A 125 16.40 4.04 8.14
C LEU A 125 17.35 2.95 8.69
N ASP A 126 17.95 2.14 7.82
CA ASP A 126 18.98 1.17 8.21
C ASP A 126 20.20 1.87 8.79
N ASP A 127 20.70 2.92 8.13
CA ASP A 127 21.90 3.66 8.54
C ASP A 127 21.73 4.34 9.93
N ILE A 128 20.50 4.71 10.31
CA ILE A 128 20.17 5.27 11.64
C ILE A 128 19.65 4.23 12.64
N GLY A 129 19.62 2.95 12.26
CA GLY A 129 19.25 1.83 13.14
C GLY A 129 17.76 1.74 13.48
N ILE A 130 16.88 2.37 12.69
CA ILE A 130 15.43 2.24 12.86
C ILE A 130 14.98 0.93 12.22
N LYS A 131 14.42 0.03 13.02
CA LYS A 131 13.79 -1.20 12.52
C LYS A 131 12.43 -0.87 11.91
N TYR A 132 12.24 -1.20 10.65
CA TYR A 132 10.97 -1.07 9.94
C TYR A 132 10.44 -2.44 9.48
N ARG A 133 9.18 -2.47 9.04
CA ARG A 133 8.57 -3.65 8.42
C ARG A 133 9.16 -3.84 7.02
N VAL A 134 9.71 -5.01 6.74
CA VAL A 134 10.09 -5.41 5.39
C VAL A 134 8.91 -6.20 4.79
N PRO A 135 8.21 -5.69 3.77
CA PRO A 135 7.03 -6.37 3.21
C PRO A 135 7.45 -7.63 2.46
N PRO A 136 6.71 -8.75 2.58
CA PRO A 136 7.00 -9.96 1.82
C PRO A 136 6.91 -9.69 0.29
N PRO A 137 7.65 -10.45 -0.52
CA PRO A 137 7.55 -10.34 -1.98
C PRO A 137 6.23 -10.94 -2.48
N GLY A 138 5.67 -10.34 -3.52
CA GLY A 138 4.56 -10.93 -4.26
C GLY A 138 5.07 -11.97 -5.25
N ALA A 139 4.28 -13.02 -5.46
CA ALA A 139 4.60 -14.09 -6.40
C ALA A 139 3.36 -14.54 -7.17
N SER A 140 3.53 -14.80 -8.46
CA SER A 140 2.50 -15.37 -9.34
C SER A 140 3.11 -16.46 -10.21
N ASN A 141 2.47 -17.63 -10.28
CA ASN A 141 2.90 -18.72 -11.16
C ASN A 141 2.14 -18.62 -12.49
N GLU A 142 2.84 -18.26 -13.55
CA GLU A 142 2.30 -18.13 -14.90
C GLU A 142 3.02 -19.10 -15.83
N GLY A 143 2.43 -20.28 -16.07
CA GLY A 143 2.93 -21.23 -17.07
C GLY A 143 4.29 -21.87 -16.74
N GLY A 144 4.59 -22.09 -15.46
CA GLY A 144 5.89 -22.65 -15.03
C GLY A 144 6.97 -21.60 -14.78
N GLU A 145 6.61 -20.32 -14.91
CA GLU A 145 7.45 -19.18 -14.54
C GLU A 145 6.85 -18.48 -13.33
N ILE A 146 7.61 -18.42 -12.23
CA ILE A 146 7.18 -17.68 -11.04
C ILE A 146 7.66 -16.24 -11.20
N LYS A 147 6.73 -15.33 -11.47
CA LYS A 147 6.97 -13.89 -11.50
C LYS A 147 6.97 -13.34 -10.10
N LEU A 148 7.94 -12.48 -9.82
CA LEU A 148 8.17 -11.88 -8.51
C LEU A 148 8.14 -10.36 -8.59
N ASN A 149 7.58 -9.73 -7.56
CA ASN A 149 7.67 -8.30 -7.35
C ASN A 149 7.79 -7.94 -5.87
N THR A 150 8.13 -6.69 -5.60
CA THR A 150 8.12 -6.11 -4.25
C THR A 150 7.40 -4.76 -4.30
N VAL A 151 6.80 -4.39 -3.16
CA VAL A 151 6.11 -3.11 -2.98
C VAL A 151 7.08 -1.92 -3.06
N PHE A 152 8.33 -2.09 -2.62
CA PHE A 152 9.34 -1.02 -2.62
C PHE A 152 10.53 -1.42 -3.51
N PRO A 153 10.56 -0.97 -4.78
CA PRO A 153 11.71 -1.19 -5.66
C PRO A 153 12.99 -0.63 -5.02
N GLY A 154 13.83 -1.51 -4.49
CA GLY A 154 15.01 -1.19 -3.68
C GLY A 154 15.29 -2.29 -2.66
N LEU A 155 14.24 -2.94 -2.16
CA LEU A 155 14.31 -4.21 -1.45
C LEU A 155 14.53 -5.34 -2.44
N ASN A 156 15.57 -6.13 -2.22
CA ASN A 156 15.86 -7.27 -3.07
C ASN A 156 15.06 -8.47 -2.63
N ILE A 157 14.58 -9.21 -3.61
CA ILE A 157 13.94 -10.48 -3.43
C ILE A 157 15.03 -11.55 -3.42
N GLU A 158 14.96 -12.40 -2.41
CA GLU A 158 15.71 -13.63 -2.29
C GLU A 158 14.74 -14.80 -2.32
N PHE A 159 15.14 -15.89 -2.96
CA PHE A 159 14.37 -17.14 -3.01
C PHE A 159 15.21 -18.33 -2.56
N SER A 160 14.53 -19.36 -2.07
CA SER A 160 15.13 -20.59 -1.61
C SER A 160 14.21 -21.77 -1.90
N THR A 161 14.77 -22.92 -2.27
CA THR A 161 14.02 -24.18 -2.46
C THR A 161 14.12 -25.12 -1.25
N ASP A 162 15.06 -24.85 -0.35
CA ASP A 162 15.36 -25.66 0.83
C ASP A 162 15.20 -24.89 2.17
N ASN A 163 14.83 -23.61 2.10
CA ASN A 163 14.77 -22.66 3.21
C ASN A 163 16.12 -22.43 3.92
N GLN A 164 17.24 -22.80 3.29
CA GLN A 164 18.59 -22.67 3.86
C GLN A 164 19.49 -21.81 2.97
N ILE A 165 19.57 -22.13 1.68
CA ILE A 165 20.37 -21.39 0.70
C ILE A 165 19.46 -20.41 -0.03
N TRP A 166 19.84 -19.13 0.02
CA TRP A 166 19.06 -18.03 -0.53
C TRP A 166 19.77 -17.40 -1.71
N ASN A 167 19.08 -17.34 -2.85
CA ASN A 167 19.56 -16.78 -4.11
C ASN A 167 18.83 -15.46 -4.40
N ARG A 168 19.55 -14.44 -4.90
CA ARG A 168 18.99 -13.11 -5.17
C ARG A 168 18.46 -13.02 -6.60
N THR A 169 17.27 -12.43 -6.78
CA THR A 169 16.64 -12.20 -8.10
C THR A 169 16.56 -10.73 -8.49
N GLY A 170 16.75 -9.80 -7.55
CA GLY A 170 16.58 -8.35 -7.77
C GLY A 170 15.27 -7.84 -7.16
N THR A 171 14.72 -6.72 -7.64
CA THR A 171 13.44 -6.17 -7.15
C THR A 171 12.22 -6.73 -7.89
N THR A 172 12.45 -7.21 -9.10
CA THR A 172 11.51 -7.99 -9.90
C THR A 172 12.30 -9.15 -10.48
N GLY A 173 11.63 -10.26 -10.78
CA GLY A 173 12.33 -11.40 -11.33
C GLY A 173 11.39 -12.50 -11.79
N THR A 174 11.98 -13.46 -12.50
CA THR A 174 11.32 -14.68 -12.90
C THR A 174 12.15 -15.85 -12.42
N ILE A 175 11.54 -16.75 -11.65
CA ILE A 175 12.14 -18.03 -11.28
C ILE A 175 11.59 -19.09 -12.23
N ARG A 176 12.50 -19.88 -12.81
CA ARG A 176 12.18 -21.10 -13.55
C ARG A 176 12.74 -22.25 -12.74
N ASP A 177 11.88 -22.86 -11.92
CA ASP A 177 12.27 -23.97 -11.05
C ASP A 177 11.18 -25.06 -11.10
N THR A 178 11.62 -26.30 -10.93
CA THR A 178 10.77 -27.50 -10.88
C THR A 178 10.47 -27.94 -9.45
N ALA A 179 11.05 -27.27 -8.45
CA ALA A 179 10.77 -27.52 -7.04
C ALA A 179 9.28 -27.38 -6.73
N SER A 180 8.77 -28.27 -5.88
CA SER A 180 7.37 -28.25 -5.43
C SER A 180 7.08 -27.10 -4.44
N THR A 181 8.11 -26.52 -3.84
CA THR A 181 7.99 -25.44 -2.86
C THR A 181 9.15 -24.45 -3.07
N VAL A 182 8.81 -23.16 -3.08
CA VAL A 182 9.77 -22.06 -3.18
C VAL A 182 9.45 -21.07 -2.06
N PHE A 183 10.43 -20.82 -1.21
CA PHE A 183 10.39 -19.80 -0.16
C PHE A 183 10.90 -18.48 -0.72
N LEU A 184 10.28 -17.39 -0.29
CA LEU A 184 10.61 -16.05 -0.77
C LEU A 184 10.75 -15.10 0.42
N ARG A 185 11.69 -14.16 0.33
CA ARG A 185 11.82 -13.06 1.28
C ARG A 185 12.38 -11.82 0.61
N THR A 186 12.19 -10.68 1.26
CA THR A 186 12.74 -9.38 0.87
C THR A 186 13.84 -8.96 1.84
N LYS A 187 14.82 -8.21 1.33
CA LYS A 187 15.99 -7.77 2.08
C LYS A 187 16.53 -6.44 1.58
#